data_AF-A0ABD1DH28-F1
#
_entry.id   AF-A0ABD1DH28-F1
#
_cell.length_a   1.000
_cell.length_b   1.000
_cell.length_c   1.000
_cell.angle_alpha   90.00
_cell.angle_beta   90.00
_cell.angle_gamma   90.00
#
_symmetry.space_group_name_H-M   'P 1'
#
loop_
_entity.id
_entity.type
_entity.pdbx_description
1 polymer ?
#
loop_
_entity_poly.entity_id
_entity_poly.type
_entity_poly.pdbx_seq_one_letter_code
_entity_poly.pdbx_strand_id
1 'polypeptide(L)'
;MNKTVLIRGICSSGVGISNPLFMEIEVPRDRPVNVAELVSMPFSWQVWTLLIAILVAFEGCLQLLNLHQAERLEKLTLLSLIILMFVMSNAFETKCVFLLIDRPPIQRIKTVEDLASSDLKFHFDLEGSPQFANHAVIGHMVVHGSDSYMYETIPGVAMLWYSFMAELRMDLAYDYERMQPFYVMLDYSYFHGFELYWKDYRFLFRDTFRYIHSILCEAGLMDQWKQRWSDNMRWHFIGARPRADFNEREDLRFEDMKPAWMCLAI
;
A
#
# COMPACT_ATOMS: atom_id res chain seq x y z
N MET A 1 16.88 -8.01 -51.01
CA MET A 1 17.25 -6.73 -50.38
C MET A 1 17.30 -6.94 -48.88
N ASN A 2 18.47 -7.24 -48.34
CA ASN A 2 18.71 -7.44 -46.91
C ASN A 2 18.91 -6.09 -46.22
N LYS A 3 18.03 -5.72 -45.29
CA LYS A 3 18.26 -4.62 -44.35
C LYS A 3 18.93 -5.20 -43.11
N THR A 4 20.26 -5.24 -43.14
CA THR A 4 21.08 -5.44 -41.95
C THR A 4 21.03 -4.13 -41.15
N VAL A 5 20.15 -4.07 -40.16
CA VAL A 5 20.10 -2.97 -39.19
C VAL A 5 21.36 -3.08 -38.34
N LEU A 6 22.28 -2.16 -38.58
CA LEU A 6 23.54 -2.01 -37.88
C LEU A 6 23.22 -1.42 -36.49
N ILE A 7 22.88 -2.29 -35.53
CA ILE A 7 22.85 -1.94 -34.11
C ILE A 7 24.31 -1.68 -33.72
N ARG A 8 24.72 -0.41 -33.85
CA ARG A 8 25.99 0.08 -33.32
C ARG A 8 25.89 -0.06 -31.80
N GLY A 9 26.43 -1.17 -31.28
CA GLY A 9 26.57 -1.41 -29.86
C GLY A 9 27.36 -0.27 -29.23
N ILE A 10 26.66 0.58 -28.50
CA ILE A 10 27.25 1.35 -27.42
C ILE A 10 27.57 0.30 -26.36
N CYS A 11 28.72 -0.38 -26.51
CA CYS A 11 29.33 -1.14 -25.45
C CYS A 11 29.86 -0.14 -24.41
N SER A 12 28.95 0.46 -23.65
CA SER A 12 29.29 1.08 -22.38
C SER A 12 29.76 -0.03 -21.47
N SER A 13 31.08 -0.20 -21.35
CA SER A 13 31.68 -1.12 -20.40
C SER A 13 31.50 -0.58 -18.99
N GLY A 14 30.28 -0.69 -18.45
CA GLY A 14 30.00 -0.44 -17.05
C GLY A 14 30.89 -1.35 -16.21
N VAL A 15 31.51 -0.78 -15.17
CA VAL A 15 32.13 -1.59 -14.13
C VAL A 15 31.03 -1.84 -13.11
N GLY A 16 30.47 -3.05 -13.13
CA GLY A 16 29.51 -3.47 -12.10
C GLY A 16 30.26 -3.70 -10.80
N ILE A 17 29.82 -3.02 -9.74
CA ILE A 17 30.43 -3.19 -8.41
C ILE A 17 29.33 -3.43 -7.37
N SER A 18 29.48 -4.59 -6.73
CA SER A 18 28.98 -5.10 -5.44
C SER A 18 27.49 -5.11 -5.11
N ASN A 19 26.72 -4.05 -5.35
CA ASN A 19 25.37 -3.97 -4.78
C ASN A 19 24.30 -4.42 -5.78
N PRO A 20 23.60 -5.55 -5.51
CA PRO A 20 22.48 -5.97 -6.33
C PRO A 20 21.36 -4.95 -6.19
N LEU A 21 20.85 -4.49 -7.32
CA LEU A 21 19.69 -3.61 -7.41
C LEU A 21 18.46 -4.47 -7.67
N PHE A 22 17.54 -4.41 -6.71
CA PHE A 22 16.20 -4.95 -6.85
C PHE A 22 15.25 -3.82 -7.23
N MET A 23 14.31 -4.13 -8.10
CA MET A 23 13.20 -3.25 -8.44
C MET A 23 11.92 -3.79 -7.82
N GLU A 24 11.10 -2.87 -7.34
CA GLU A 24 9.83 -3.12 -6.67
C GLU A 24 8.72 -2.36 -7.38
N ILE A 25 7.52 -2.93 -7.35
CA ILE A 25 6.34 -2.32 -7.94
C ILE A 25 5.55 -1.60 -6.85
N GLU A 26 5.19 -0.36 -7.14
CA GLU A 26 4.30 0.45 -6.31
C GLU A 26 3.01 0.71 -7.06
N VAL A 27 1.88 0.51 -6.39
CA VAL A 27 0.55 0.82 -6.93
C VAL A 27 -0.09 1.95 -6.13
N PRO A 28 -0.83 2.86 -6.77
CA PRO A 28 -1.54 3.91 -6.05
C PRO A 28 -2.60 3.28 -5.14
N ARG A 29 -2.77 3.83 -3.93
CA ARG A 29 -3.85 3.43 -3.03
C ARG A 29 -5.18 3.77 -3.64
N ASP A 30 -6.08 2.81 -3.56
CA ASP A 30 -7.48 2.96 -3.90
C ASP A 30 -8.20 3.86 -2.87
N ARG A 31 -9.50 4.07 -3.09
CA ARG A 31 -10.35 4.87 -2.20
C ARG A 31 -10.38 4.31 -0.76
N PRO A 32 -10.56 5.18 0.26
CA PRO A 32 -10.87 4.72 1.61
C PRO A 32 -12.16 3.89 1.65
N VAL A 33 -12.25 3.00 2.63
CA VAL A 33 -13.46 2.19 2.90
C VAL A 33 -14.63 3.12 3.22
N ASN A 34 -15.80 2.83 2.64
CA ASN A 34 -17.01 3.60 2.93
C ASN A 34 -17.53 3.24 4.34
N VAL A 35 -18.22 4.16 5.03
CA VAL A 35 -18.68 3.89 6.40
C VAL A 35 -19.64 2.70 6.50
N ALA A 36 -20.46 2.44 5.48
CA ALA A 36 -21.28 1.23 5.42
C ALA A 36 -20.43 -0.07 5.42
N GLU A 37 -19.39 -0.10 4.60
CA GLU A 37 -18.44 -1.22 4.54
C GLU A 37 -17.69 -1.34 5.89
N LEU A 38 -17.31 -0.20 6.48
CA LEU A 38 -16.59 -0.09 7.74
C LEU A 38 -17.38 -0.63 8.94
N VAL A 39 -18.69 -0.36 9.00
CA VAL A 39 -19.60 -0.85 10.04
C VAL A 39 -19.79 -2.37 9.98
N SER A 40 -19.66 -2.97 8.79
CA SER A 40 -19.74 -4.42 8.61
C SER A 40 -18.41 -5.17 8.86
N MET A 41 -17.29 -4.44 8.81
CA MET A 41 -15.93 -4.94 8.99
C MET A 41 -15.51 -5.41 10.42
N PRO A 42 -16.11 -4.97 11.55
CA PRO A 42 -15.58 -5.26 12.88
C PRO A 42 -15.59 -6.75 13.22
N PHE A 43 -16.52 -7.52 12.65
CA PHE A 43 -16.63 -8.95 12.89
C PHE A 43 -16.71 -9.71 11.57
N SER A 44 -16.20 -10.94 11.58
CA SER A 44 -16.36 -11.82 10.42
C SER A 44 -17.83 -12.15 10.22
N TRP A 45 -18.21 -12.45 8.99
CA TRP A 45 -19.57 -12.90 8.66
C TRP A 45 -20.03 -14.08 9.54
N GLN A 46 -19.10 -14.96 9.91
CA GLN A 46 -19.36 -16.09 10.81
C GLN A 46 -19.89 -15.64 12.17
N VAL A 47 -19.30 -14.60 12.78
CA VAL A 47 -19.75 -14.07 14.08
C VAL A 47 -21.15 -13.49 13.96
N TRP A 48 -21.44 -12.75 12.88
CA TRP A 48 -22.79 -12.21 12.63
C TRP A 48 -23.83 -13.33 12.50
N THR A 49 -23.53 -14.38 11.72
CA THR A 49 -24.45 -15.52 11.57
C THR A 49 -24.65 -16.28 12.88
N LEU A 50 -23.62 -16.42 13.70
CA LEU A 50 -23.72 -17.04 15.03
C LEU A 50 -24.58 -16.20 15.97
N LEU A 51 -24.41 -14.88 15.96
CA LEU A 51 -25.19 -13.98 16.80
C LEU A 51 -26.68 -14.02 16.42
N ILE A 52 -26.99 -14.01 15.12
CA ILE A 52 -28.37 -14.18 14.62
C ILE A 52 -28.92 -15.55 15.02
N ALA A 53 -28.15 -16.63 14.86
CA ALA A 53 -28.59 -17.98 15.24
C ALA A 53 -28.87 -18.10 16.74
N ILE A 54 -28.05 -17.48 17.59
CA ILE A 54 -28.27 -17.43 19.05
C ILE A 54 -29.55 -16.67 19.37
N LEU A 55 -29.79 -15.51 18.72
CA LEU A 55 -31.01 -14.73 18.94
C LEU A 55 -32.26 -15.49 18.50
N VAL A 56 -32.24 -16.14 17.33
CA VAL A 56 -33.38 -16.93 16.83
C VAL A 56 -33.64 -18.15 17.71
N ALA A 57 -32.59 -18.87 18.13
CA ALA A 57 -32.72 -20.00 19.04
C ALA A 57 -33.28 -19.56 20.40
N PHE A 58 -32.87 -18.38 20.87
CA PHE A 58 -33.37 -17.79 22.11
C PHE A 58 -34.84 -17.42 22.00
N GLU A 59 -35.27 -16.72 20.94
CA GLU A 59 -36.67 -16.38 20.71
C GLU A 59 -37.56 -17.64 20.60
N GLY A 60 -37.11 -18.66 19.87
CA GLY A 60 -37.84 -19.92 19.76
C GLY A 60 -37.97 -20.65 21.10
N CYS A 61 -36.92 -20.63 21.93
CA CYS A 61 -36.96 -21.18 23.29
C CYS A 61 -37.95 -20.42 24.17
N LEU A 62 -37.96 -19.09 24.07
CA LEU A 62 -38.80 -18.21 24.87
C LEU A 62 -40.30 -18.31 24.49
N GLN A 63 -40.61 -18.59 23.23
CA GLN A 63 -41.99 -18.83 22.79
C GLN A 63 -42.56 -20.16 23.31
N LEU A 64 -41.71 -21.16 23.57
CA LEU A 64 -42.12 -22.45 24.11
C LEU A 64 -42.32 -22.42 25.64
N LEU A 65 -41.76 -21.43 26.33
CA LEU A 65 -41.83 -21.27 27.78
C LEU A 65 -42.72 -20.05 28.13
N ASN A 66 -43.90 -20.30 28.68
CA ASN A 66 -44.81 -19.24 29.14
C ASN A 66 -44.13 -18.33 30.18
N LEU A 67 -43.86 -17.07 29.81
CA LEU A 67 -43.16 -16.05 30.63
C LEU A 67 -43.66 -15.88 32.07
N HIS A 68 -44.89 -16.28 32.39
CA HIS A 68 -45.48 -16.09 33.71
C HIS A 68 -45.02 -17.11 34.76
N GLN A 69 -44.35 -18.20 34.36
CA GLN A 69 -43.87 -19.25 35.27
C GLN A 69 -42.37 -19.49 35.14
N ALA A 70 -41.60 -18.40 35.01
CA ALA A 70 -40.15 -18.46 34.77
C ALA A 70 -39.39 -19.08 35.95
N GLU A 71 -38.86 -20.29 35.76
CA GLU A 71 -37.97 -20.96 36.71
C GLU A 71 -36.60 -20.26 36.80
N ARG A 72 -35.83 -20.53 37.86
CA ARG A 72 -34.51 -19.92 38.12
C ARG A 72 -33.54 -20.00 36.92
N LEU A 73 -33.69 -21.00 36.05
CA LEU A 73 -32.84 -21.22 34.88
C LEU A 73 -33.10 -20.21 33.75
N GLU A 74 -34.34 -19.77 33.55
CA GLU A 74 -34.67 -18.74 32.54
C GLU A 74 -34.04 -17.40 32.90
N LYS A 75 -34.02 -17.06 34.19
CA LYS A 75 -33.37 -15.83 34.67
C LYS A 75 -31.86 -15.87 34.47
N LEU A 76 -31.22 -17.02 34.65
CA LEU A 76 -29.78 -17.19 34.40
C LEU A 76 -29.45 -17.12 32.91
N THR A 77 -30.27 -17.71 32.04
CA THR A 77 -30.07 -17.64 30.58
C THR A 77 -30.29 -16.23 30.04
N LEU A 78 -31.33 -15.53 30.50
CA LEU A 78 -31.54 -14.10 30.21
C LEU A 78 -30.35 -13.25 30.69
N LEU A 79 -29.88 -13.46 31.91
CA LEU A 79 -28.73 -12.72 32.45
C LEU A 79 -27.46 -12.98 31.62
N SER A 80 -27.21 -14.22 31.23
CA SER A 80 -26.09 -14.58 30.36
C SER A 80 -26.18 -13.92 28.98
N LEU A 81 -27.39 -13.84 28.40
CA LEU A 81 -27.62 -13.16 27.12
C LEU A 81 -27.39 -11.64 27.24
N ILE A 82 -27.88 -11.01 28.31
CA ILE A 82 -27.65 -9.58 28.57
C ILE A 82 -26.15 -9.30 28.68
N ILE A 83 -25.41 -10.11 29.44
CA ILE A 83 -23.95 -9.96 29.59
C ILE A 83 -23.26 -10.15 28.22
N LEU A 84 -23.66 -11.16 27.44
CA LEU A 84 -23.13 -11.40 26.11
C LEU A 84 -23.35 -10.21 25.18
N MET A 85 -24.58 -9.71 25.08
CA MET A 85 -24.93 -8.56 24.24
C MET A 85 -24.19 -7.29 24.66
N PHE A 86 -24.02 -7.08 25.97
CA PHE A 86 -23.23 -5.98 26.50
C PHE A 86 -21.75 -6.06 26.09
N VAL A 87 -21.12 -7.24 26.25
CA VAL A 87 -19.72 -7.45 25.82
C VAL A 87 -19.58 -7.26 24.32
N MET A 88 -20.49 -7.81 23.52
CA MET A 88 -20.46 -7.68 22.06
C MET A 88 -20.64 -6.22 21.61
N SER A 89 -21.53 -5.47 22.25
CA SER A 89 -21.76 -4.04 21.93
C SER A 89 -20.53 -3.20 22.26
N ASN A 90 -19.92 -3.40 23.43
CA ASN A 90 -18.70 -2.67 23.82
C ASN A 90 -17.53 -2.98 22.87
N ALA A 91 -17.37 -4.27 22.50
CA ALA A 91 -16.33 -4.68 21.56
C ALA A 91 -16.56 -4.09 20.17
N PHE A 92 -17.82 -4.06 19.72
CA PHE A 92 -18.23 -3.44 18.46
C PHE A 92 -17.95 -1.95 18.44
N GLU A 93 -18.39 -1.20 19.45
CA GLU A 93 -18.21 0.25 19.56
C GLU A 93 -16.73 0.61 19.56
N THR A 94 -15.93 -0.06 20.40
CA THR A 94 -14.49 0.19 20.49
C THR A 94 -13.81 -0.02 19.13
N LYS A 95 -14.17 -1.09 18.42
CA LYS A 95 -13.59 -1.39 17.12
C LYS A 95 -14.09 -0.45 16.02
N CYS A 96 -15.36 -0.03 16.06
CA CYS A 96 -15.90 0.98 15.15
C CYS A 96 -15.23 2.33 15.35
N VAL A 97 -15.06 2.79 16.59
CA VAL A 97 -14.36 4.05 16.88
C VAL A 97 -12.92 3.98 16.39
N PHE A 98 -12.22 2.86 16.61
CA PHE A 98 -10.88 2.67 16.10
C PHE A 98 -10.82 2.76 14.56
N LEU A 99 -11.73 2.07 13.86
CA LEU A 99 -11.82 2.11 12.40
C LEU A 99 -12.26 3.49 11.86
N LEU A 100 -13.05 4.25 12.63
CA LEU A 100 -13.43 5.62 12.28
C LEU A 100 -12.27 6.60 12.43
N ILE A 101 -11.40 6.40 13.43
CA ILE A 101 -10.19 7.20 13.65
C ILE A 101 -9.15 6.90 12.57
N ASP A 102 -8.95 5.63 12.24
CA ASP A 102 -8.00 5.18 11.22
C ASP A 102 -8.73 4.33 10.17
N ARG A 103 -9.28 5.00 9.15
CA ARG A 103 -10.00 4.32 8.07
C ARG A 103 -9.00 3.49 7.25
N PRO A 104 -9.10 2.14 7.27
CA PRO A 104 -8.23 1.35 6.43
C PRO A 104 -8.57 1.66 4.97
N PRO A 105 -7.57 1.74 4.09
CA PRO A 105 -7.82 1.85 2.66
C PRO A 105 -8.26 0.49 2.10
N ILE A 106 -9.13 0.50 1.10
CA ILE A 106 -9.39 -0.70 0.32
C ILE A 106 -8.17 -0.92 -0.56
N GLN A 107 -7.38 -1.95 -0.31
CA GLN A 107 -6.36 -2.36 -1.25
C GLN A 107 -6.92 -3.47 -2.14
N ARG A 108 -7.33 -3.13 -3.36
CA ARG A 108 -7.82 -4.11 -4.34
C ARG A 108 -6.68 -4.91 -4.95
N ILE A 109 -5.56 -4.25 -5.22
CA ILE A 109 -4.40 -4.85 -5.89
C ILE A 109 -3.36 -5.22 -4.84
N LYS A 110 -3.23 -6.51 -4.56
CA LYS A 110 -2.25 -7.04 -3.60
C LYS A 110 -1.18 -7.87 -4.28
N THR A 111 -1.53 -8.55 -5.35
CA THR A 111 -0.59 -9.40 -6.10
C THR A 111 -0.33 -8.85 -7.49
N VAL A 112 0.67 -9.43 -8.16
CA VAL A 112 1.02 -9.08 -9.54
C VAL A 112 -0.05 -9.57 -10.52
N GLU A 113 -0.74 -10.66 -10.19
CA GLU A 113 -1.87 -11.17 -10.97
C GLU A 113 -3.05 -10.20 -10.92
N ASP A 114 -3.36 -9.66 -9.74
CA ASP A 114 -4.38 -8.61 -9.59
C ASP A 114 -4.00 -7.38 -10.43
N LEU A 115 -2.72 -7.00 -10.40
CA LEU A 115 -2.19 -5.88 -11.18
C LEU A 115 -2.33 -6.12 -12.68
N ALA A 116 -2.00 -7.31 -13.18
CA ALA A 116 -2.13 -7.65 -14.60
C ALA A 116 -3.59 -7.67 -15.07
N SER A 117 -4.54 -7.92 -14.16
CA SER A 117 -5.99 -7.82 -14.44
C SER A 117 -6.55 -6.40 -14.29
N SER A 118 -5.76 -5.46 -13.78
CA SER A 118 -6.17 -4.08 -13.54
C SER A 118 -5.90 -3.19 -14.76
N ASP A 119 -6.63 -2.07 -14.85
CA ASP A 119 -6.42 -1.06 -15.91
C ASP A 119 -5.25 -0.11 -15.60
N LEU A 120 -4.39 -0.43 -14.62
CA LEU A 120 -3.24 0.41 -14.26
C LEU A 120 -2.18 0.36 -15.34
N LYS A 121 -1.54 1.52 -15.55
CA LYS A 121 -0.48 1.70 -16.54
C LYS A 121 0.81 2.14 -15.86
N PHE A 122 1.93 1.81 -16.49
CA PHE A 122 3.25 2.32 -16.11
C PHE A 122 3.68 3.39 -17.11
N HIS A 123 4.09 4.55 -16.63
CA HIS A 123 4.60 5.61 -17.49
C HIS A 123 6.13 5.59 -17.49
N PHE A 124 6.71 5.40 -18.68
CA PHE A 124 8.15 5.48 -18.88
C PHE A 124 8.47 6.24 -20.15
N ASP A 125 9.58 6.96 -20.15
CA ASP A 125 10.16 7.44 -21.39
C ASP A 125 10.77 6.27 -22.19
N LEU A 126 9.95 5.72 -23.08
CA LEU A 126 10.36 4.65 -24.01
C LEU A 126 11.41 5.08 -25.04
N GLU A 127 11.65 6.38 -25.25
CA GLU A 127 12.74 6.84 -26.12
C GLU A 127 14.09 6.64 -25.44
N GLY A 128 14.19 6.98 -24.14
CA GLY A 128 15.39 6.77 -23.33
C GLY A 128 15.56 5.34 -22.82
N SER A 129 14.45 4.65 -22.52
CA SER A 129 14.46 3.34 -21.86
C SER A 129 13.53 2.31 -22.53
N PRO A 130 13.79 1.92 -23.80
CA PRO A 130 12.94 0.98 -24.54
C PRO A 130 12.90 -0.43 -23.92
N GLN A 131 13.83 -0.77 -23.03
CA GLN A 131 13.87 -2.07 -22.35
C GLN A 131 12.62 -2.37 -21.52
N PHE A 132 11.92 -1.35 -21.00
CA PHE A 132 10.74 -1.56 -20.15
C PHE A 132 9.53 -2.09 -20.94
N ALA A 133 9.39 -1.72 -22.21
CA ALA A 133 8.34 -2.25 -23.09
C ALA A 133 8.49 -3.77 -23.33
N ASN A 134 9.71 -4.30 -23.24
CA ASN A 134 10.00 -5.72 -23.41
C ASN A 134 10.03 -6.51 -22.09
N HIS A 135 9.65 -5.88 -20.97
CA HIS A 135 9.67 -6.53 -19.66
C HIS A 135 8.59 -7.62 -19.57
N ALA A 136 8.95 -8.81 -19.08
CA ALA A 136 8.05 -9.98 -19.09
C ALA A 136 6.74 -9.76 -18.31
N VAL A 137 6.82 -9.10 -17.15
CA VAL A 137 5.65 -8.83 -16.31
C VAL A 137 4.94 -7.53 -16.73
N ILE A 138 5.62 -6.39 -16.66
CA ILE A 138 4.97 -5.09 -16.86
C ILE A 138 4.88 -4.61 -18.31
N GLY A 139 5.60 -5.21 -19.26
CA GLY A 139 5.80 -4.64 -20.59
C GLY A 139 4.51 -4.33 -21.36
N HIS A 140 3.47 -5.15 -21.17
CA HIS A 140 2.16 -4.94 -21.79
C HIS A 140 1.33 -3.81 -21.15
N MET A 141 1.70 -3.36 -19.95
CA MET A 141 1.08 -2.27 -19.20
C MET A 141 1.86 -0.94 -19.34
N VAL A 142 3.02 -0.96 -19.99
CA VAL A 142 3.87 0.22 -20.18
C VAL A 142 3.31 1.10 -21.28
N VAL A 143 3.21 2.39 -21.00
CA VAL A 143 2.81 3.44 -21.93
C VAL A 143 3.91 4.50 -21.98
N HIS A 144 4.18 5.02 -23.18
CA HIS A 144 5.09 6.13 -23.35
C HIS A 144 4.55 7.38 -22.64
N GLY A 145 5.33 7.93 -21.73
CA GLY A 145 4.99 9.13 -20.97
C GLY A 145 6.25 9.76 -20.38
N SER A 146 6.08 10.87 -19.66
CA SER A 146 7.17 11.48 -18.90
C SER A 146 7.49 10.66 -17.65
N ASP A 147 8.77 10.51 -17.35
CA ASP A 147 9.21 9.92 -16.08
C ASP A 147 8.69 10.78 -14.91
N SER A 148 8.12 10.12 -13.90
CA SER A 148 7.62 10.81 -12.71
C SER A 148 8.75 11.15 -11.75
N TYR A 149 8.67 12.30 -11.11
CA TYR A 149 9.59 12.61 -10.00
C TYR A 149 9.21 11.82 -8.74
N MET A 150 10.21 11.56 -7.88
CA MET A 150 10.06 10.74 -6.67
C MET A 150 8.97 11.21 -5.69
N TYR A 151 8.67 12.50 -5.68
CA TYR A 151 7.69 13.12 -4.77
C TYR A 151 6.31 13.36 -5.42
N GLU A 152 6.16 13.07 -6.71
CA GLU A 152 4.90 13.30 -7.42
C GLU A 152 3.91 12.16 -7.19
N THR A 153 2.67 12.50 -6.87
CA THR A 153 1.55 11.57 -6.75
C THR A 153 0.74 11.59 -8.03
N ILE A 154 0.76 10.49 -8.78
CA ILE A 154 0.03 10.36 -10.04
C ILE A 154 -1.08 9.32 -9.87
N PRO A 155 -2.36 9.73 -9.89
CA PRO A 155 -3.48 8.80 -9.73
C PRO A 155 -3.59 7.86 -10.92
N GLY A 156 -3.87 6.58 -10.66
CA GLY A 156 -4.09 5.56 -11.68
C GLY A 156 -2.83 5.09 -12.42
N VAL A 157 -1.64 5.47 -11.96
CA VAL A 157 -0.36 5.06 -12.55
C VAL A 157 0.43 4.24 -11.54
N ALA A 158 0.79 3.02 -11.94
CA ALA A 158 1.71 2.16 -11.20
C ALA A 158 3.15 2.57 -11.51
N MET A 159 4.04 2.37 -10.54
CA MET A 159 5.43 2.77 -10.61
C MET A 159 6.36 1.58 -10.40
N LEU A 160 7.54 1.65 -11.02
CA LEU A 160 8.62 0.70 -10.79
C LEU A 160 9.86 1.47 -10.37
N TRP A 161 10.39 1.16 -9.19
CA TRP A 161 11.55 1.84 -8.63
C TRP A 161 12.52 0.85 -8.03
N TYR A 162 13.78 1.27 -7.88
CA TYR A 162 14.74 0.53 -7.06
C TYR A 162 14.26 0.47 -5.61
N SER A 163 14.47 -0.64 -4.92
CA SER A 163 13.93 -0.87 -3.56
C SER A 163 14.21 0.29 -2.59
N PHE A 164 15.46 0.75 -2.52
CA PHE A 164 15.82 1.88 -1.64
C PHE A 164 15.12 3.21 -2.01
N MET A 165 14.78 3.38 -3.29
CA MET A 165 14.02 4.54 -3.77
C MET A 165 12.52 4.37 -3.52
N ALA A 166 12.00 3.15 -3.66
CA ALA A 166 10.61 2.82 -3.37
C ALA A 166 10.29 3.05 -1.87
N GLU A 167 11.15 2.55 -0.98
CA GLU A 167 11.05 2.82 0.46
C GLU A 167 11.03 4.32 0.78
N LEU A 168 11.90 5.10 0.14
CA LEU A 168 11.94 6.54 0.33
C LEU A 168 10.66 7.20 -0.22
N ARG A 169 10.20 6.75 -1.39
CA ARG A 169 9.00 7.28 -2.05
C ARG A 169 7.73 7.04 -1.24
N MET A 170 7.61 5.93 -0.52
CA MET A 170 6.48 5.68 0.40
C MET A 170 6.31 6.80 1.44
N ASP A 171 7.40 7.45 1.86
CA ASP A 171 7.35 8.59 2.79
C ASP A 171 7.20 9.94 2.07
N LEU A 172 7.75 10.05 0.86
CA LEU A 172 7.74 11.28 0.08
C LEU A 172 6.40 11.51 -0.63
N ALA A 173 5.85 10.50 -1.28
CA ALA A 173 4.58 10.52 -1.97
C ALA A 173 3.45 10.22 -0.96
N TYR A 174 3.10 11.23 -0.17
CA TYR A 174 2.09 11.14 0.89
C TYR A 174 0.82 11.90 0.50
N ASP A 175 -0.34 11.27 0.69
CA ASP A 175 -1.64 11.89 0.50
C ASP A 175 -2.07 12.58 1.80
N TYR A 176 -2.10 13.92 1.78
CA TYR A 176 -2.48 14.72 2.96
C TYR A 176 -3.97 14.75 3.22
N GLU A 177 -4.80 14.59 2.19
CA GLU A 177 -6.25 14.52 2.38
C GLU A 177 -6.60 13.26 3.18
N ARG A 178 -5.86 12.17 2.93
CA ARG A 178 -6.09 10.86 3.55
C ARG A 178 -5.16 10.55 4.71
N MET A 179 -4.15 11.38 4.96
CA MET A 179 -3.10 11.14 5.96
C MET A 179 -2.46 9.74 5.86
N GLN A 180 -2.17 9.30 4.64
CA GLN A 180 -1.57 7.98 4.37
C GLN A 180 -0.60 8.05 3.18
N PRO A 181 0.37 7.12 3.06
CA PRO A 181 1.19 6.98 1.85
C PRO A 181 0.29 6.83 0.61
N PHE A 182 0.57 7.58 -0.44
CA PHE A 182 -0.23 7.54 -1.66
C PHE A 182 -0.06 6.20 -2.39
N TYR A 183 1.12 5.60 -2.29
CA TYR A 183 1.43 4.31 -2.90
C TYR A 183 1.41 3.17 -1.87
N VAL A 184 1.30 1.94 -2.37
CA VAL A 184 1.59 0.71 -1.63
C VAL A 184 2.53 -0.14 -2.48
N MET A 185 3.58 -0.62 -1.84
CA MET A 185 4.50 -1.58 -2.43
C MET A 185 3.83 -2.96 -2.52
N LEU A 186 3.87 -3.58 -3.70
CA LEU A 186 3.47 -4.96 -3.88
C LEU A 186 4.57 -5.90 -3.42
N ASP A 187 4.20 -7.11 -2.97
CA ASP A 187 5.15 -8.19 -2.65
C ASP A 187 5.72 -8.82 -3.93
N TYR A 188 6.39 -7.99 -4.72
CA TYR A 188 7.08 -8.36 -5.94
C TYR A 188 8.38 -7.59 -6.02
N SER A 189 9.48 -8.32 -5.89
CA SER A 189 10.82 -7.83 -6.14
C SER A 189 11.44 -8.65 -7.25
N TYR A 190 12.14 -7.98 -8.16
CA TYR A 190 12.95 -8.68 -9.15
C TYR A 190 14.34 -8.07 -9.24
N PHE A 191 15.31 -8.93 -9.55
CA PHE A 191 16.69 -8.52 -9.73
C PHE A 191 16.82 -7.75 -11.06
N HIS A 192 17.11 -6.46 -10.98
CA HIS A 192 17.33 -5.63 -12.15
C HIS A 192 18.77 -5.74 -12.66
N GLY A 193 19.73 -5.77 -11.74
CA GLY A 193 21.14 -5.79 -12.08
C GLY A 193 22.01 -5.34 -10.92
N PHE A 194 23.16 -4.77 -11.24
CA PHE A 194 24.06 -4.18 -10.27
C PHE A 194 24.05 -2.67 -10.40
N GLU A 195 24.41 -1.96 -9.32
CA GLU A 195 24.69 -0.54 -9.41
C GLU A 195 25.87 -0.30 -10.37
N LEU A 196 25.62 0.47 -11.44
CA LEU A 196 26.60 0.76 -12.48
C LEU A 196 26.99 2.23 -12.43
N TYR A 197 28.30 2.48 -12.45
CA TYR A 197 28.84 3.81 -12.68
C TYR A 197 29.19 3.96 -14.15
N TRP A 198 28.48 4.85 -14.84
CA TRP A 198 28.78 5.22 -16.21
C TRP A 198 30.15 5.92 -16.26
N LYS A 199 31.03 5.41 -17.11
CA LYS A 199 32.36 5.97 -17.36
C LYS A 199 32.62 5.95 -18.86
N ASP A 200 33.43 6.89 -19.32
CA ASP A 200 33.85 6.93 -20.71
C ASP A 200 34.67 5.68 -21.08
N TYR A 201 34.59 5.33 -22.36
CA TYR A 201 35.38 4.25 -22.93
C TYR A 201 36.87 4.56 -22.75
N ARG A 202 37.60 3.65 -22.06
CA ARG A 202 39.03 3.79 -21.68
C ARG A 202 39.32 4.76 -20.53
N PHE A 203 38.46 4.81 -19.52
CA PHE A 203 38.78 5.50 -18.28
C PHE A 203 40.08 4.97 -17.64
N LEU A 204 41.11 5.81 -17.57
CA LEU A 204 42.47 5.42 -17.13
C LEU A 204 42.52 4.88 -15.70
N PHE A 205 41.62 5.38 -14.84
CA PHE A 205 41.54 5.00 -13.42
C PHE A 205 40.49 3.93 -13.16
N ARG A 206 40.13 3.12 -14.16
CA ARG A 206 39.11 2.06 -14.01
C ARG A 206 39.42 1.12 -12.86
N ASP A 207 40.64 0.59 -12.81
CA ASP A 207 41.03 -0.38 -11.78
C ASP A 207 41.18 0.29 -10.41
N THR A 208 41.74 1.50 -10.36
CA THR A 208 41.83 2.29 -9.13
C THR A 208 40.45 2.61 -8.57
N PHE A 209 39.51 3.04 -9.42
CA PHE A 209 38.13 3.31 -9.02
C PHE A 209 37.44 2.05 -8.52
N ARG A 210 37.61 0.91 -9.21
CA ARG A 210 37.04 -0.37 -8.77
C ARG A 210 37.58 -0.77 -7.40
N TYR A 211 38.89 -0.63 -7.18
CA TYR A 211 39.52 -0.94 -5.90
C TYR A 211 38.99 -0.05 -4.77
N ILE A 212 38.95 1.27 -4.99
CA ILE A 212 38.43 2.22 -3.99
C ILE A 212 36.95 1.95 -3.70
N HIS A 213 36.12 1.74 -4.72
CA HIS A 213 34.70 1.49 -4.53
C HIS A 213 34.44 0.19 -3.76
N SER A 214 35.20 -0.89 -4.05
CA SER A 214 35.15 -2.13 -3.24
C SER A 214 35.43 -1.86 -1.77
N ILE A 215 36.48 -1.09 -1.47
CA ILE A 215 36.82 -0.71 -0.08
C ILE A 215 35.70 0.11 0.56
N LEU A 216 35.12 1.07 -0.16
CA LEU A 216 34.02 1.88 0.37
C LEU A 216 32.76 1.05 0.66
N CYS A 217 32.45 0.07 -0.20
CA CYS A 217 31.36 -0.88 0.03
C CYS A 217 31.66 -1.83 1.20
N GLU A 218 32.85 -2.44 1.24
CA GLU A 218 33.27 -3.34 2.32
C GLU A 218 33.31 -2.63 3.68
N ALA A 219 33.66 -1.35 3.70
CA ALA A 219 33.62 -0.50 4.90
C ALA A 219 32.21 -0.02 5.28
N GLY A 220 31.18 -0.29 4.45
CA GLY A 220 29.80 0.17 4.67
C GLY A 220 29.58 1.67 4.44
N LEU A 221 30.57 2.40 3.91
CA LEU A 221 30.47 3.85 3.70
C LEU A 221 29.45 4.22 2.62
N MET A 222 29.33 3.38 1.58
CA MET A 222 28.33 3.59 0.52
C MET A 222 26.89 3.52 1.06
N ASP A 223 26.61 2.55 1.93
CA ASP A 223 25.28 2.39 2.52
C ASP A 223 24.97 3.52 3.49
N GLN A 224 25.97 3.94 4.29
CA GLN A 224 25.85 5.11 5.16
C GLN A 224 25.54 6.39 4.38
N TRP A 225 26.17 6.59 3.20
CA TRP A 225 25.87 7.74 2.34
C TRP A 225 24.47 7.67 1.74
N LYS A 226 24.01 6.50 1.29
CA LYS A 226 22.64 6.31 0.81
C LYS A 226 21.63 6.63 1.90
N GLN A 227 21.85 6.13 3.12
CA GLN A 227 21.00 6.43 4.27
C GLN A 227 20.97 7.92 4.57
N ARG A 228 22.14 8.58 4.65
CA ARG A 228 22.21 10.02 4.90
C ARG A 228 21.57 10.85 3.79
N TRP A 229 21.70 10.41 2.53
CA TRP A 229 21.02 11.03 1.41
C TRP A 229 19.49 10.89 1.54
N SER A 230 19.00 9.69 1.84
CA SER A 230 17.57 9.44 2.10
C SER A 230 17.05 10.27 3.27
N ASP A 231 17.80 10.37 4.37
CA ASP A 231 17.46 11.20 5.52
C ASP A 231 17.42 12.69 5.16
N ASN A 232 18.37 13.16 4.34
CA ASN A 232 18.37 14.53 3.86
C ASN A 232 17.19 14.81 2.92
N MET A 233 16.83 13.85 2.06
CA MET A 233 15.64 13.95 1.22
C MET A 233 14.38 13.99 2.06
N ARG A 234 14.24 13.11 3.07
CA ARG A 234 13.17 13.18 4.06
C ARG A 234 13.16 14.54 4.75
N TRP A 235 14.30 15.06 5.19
CA TRP A 235 14.34 16.36 5.86
C TRP A 235 13.91 17.51 4.93
N HIS A 236 14.38 17.56 3.68
CA HIS A 236 14.00 18.59 2.73
C HIS A 236 12.53 18.52 2.35
N PHE A 237 12.04 17.33 2.00
CA PHE A 237 10.70 17.18 1.49
C PHE A 237 9.66 17.01 2.58
N ILE A 238 10.01 16.45 3.75
CA ILE A 238 9.12 16.23 4.90
C ILE A 238 9.27 17.33 5.95
N GLY A 239 10.50 17.70 6.30
CA GLY A 239 10.78 18.73 7.30
C GLY A 239 10.34 20.13 6.89
N ALA A 240 10.30 20.44 5.60
CA ALA A 240 9.75 21.68 5.06
C ALA A 240 8.24 21.64 4.82
N ARG A 241 7.55 20.53 5.14
CA ARG A 241 6.09 20.42 4.92
C ARG A 241 5.36 21.34 5.89
N PRO A 242 4.34 22.08 5.42
CA PRO A 242 3.30 22.55 6.31
C PRO A 242 2.72 21.30 6.98
N ARG A 243 2.89 21.18 8.30
CA ARG A 243 2.12 20.18 9.05
C ARG A 243 0.68 20.62 8.89
N ALA A 244 -0.12 19.86 8.13
CA ALA A 244 -1.56 20.04 8.11
C ALA A 244 -1.99 20.12 9.58
N ASP A 245 -2.58 21.26 9.96
CA ASP A 245 -2.98 21.44 11.34
C ASP A 245 -3.97 20.31 11.65
N PHE A 246 -3.80 19.59 12.76
CA PHE A 246 -4.67 18.44 13.05
C PHE A 246 -6.15 18.83 13.14
N ASN A 247 -6.42 20.13 13.25
CA ASN A 247 -7.74 20.76 13.18
C ASN A 247 -8.41 20.69 11.80
N GLU A 248 -7.67 20.37 10.72
CA GLU A 248 -8.19 20.21 9.35
C GLU A 248 -8.50 18.75 8.99
N ARG A 249 -8.43 17.81 9.95
CA ARG A 249 -8.94 16.46 9.71
C ARG A 249 -10.40 16.56 9.29
N GLU A 250 -10.75 15.96 8.16
CA GLU A 250 -12.16 15.88 7.76
C GLU A 250 -12.95 15.14 8.82
N ASP A 251 -13.73 15.89 9.58
CA ASP A 251 -14.72 15.36 10.50
C ASP A 251 -15.75 14.49 9.75
N LEU A 252 -16.39 13.58 10.47
CA LEU A 252 -17.49 12.76 9.97
C LEU A 252 -18.48 13.59 9.17
N ARG A 253 -18.58 13.32 7.87
CA ARG A 253 -19.51 14.03 6.99
C ARG A 253 -20.92 13.49 7.22
N PHE A 254 -21.95 14.30 6.98
CA PHE A 254 -23.34 13.82 7.05
C PHE A 254 -23.59 12.59 6.14
N GLU A 255 -22.83 12.51 5.04
CA GLU A 255 -22.90 11.37 4.10
C GLU A 255 -22.49 10.04 4.74
N ASP A 256 -21.56 10.07 5.68
CA ASP A 256 -21.10 8.91 6.42
C ASP A 256 -22.20 8.34 7.33
N MET A 257 -23.16 9.17 7.77
CA MET A 257 -24.29 8.74 8.60
C MET A 257 -25.48 8.22 7.79
N LYS A 258 -25.49 8.36 6.46
CA LYS A 258 -26.60 7.91 5.59
C LYS A 258 -27.03 6.45 5.87
N PRO A 259 -26.12 5.47 6.04
CA PRO A 259 -26.52 4.09 6.32
C PRO A 259 -27.33 3.94 7.61
N ALA A 260 -26.98 4.69 8.66
CA ALA A 260 -27.73 4.67 9.92
C ALA A 260 -29.14 5.21 9.75
N TRP A 261 -29.31 6.29 8.97
CA TRP A 261 -30.62 6.84 8.62
C TRP A 261 -31.45 5.89 7.76
N MET A 262 -30.82 5.16 6.83
CA MET A 262 -31.51 4.13 6.04
C MET A 262 -32.01 2.99 6.92
N CYS A 263 -31.22 2.55 7.91
CA CYS A 263 -31.65 1.52 8.86
C CYS A 263 -32.81 1.97 9.76
N LEU A 264 -32.87 3.26 10.14
CA LEU A 264 -33.98 3.80 10.93
C LEU A 264 -35.27 3.98 10.12
N ALA A 265 -35.19 4.07 8.80
CA ALA A 265 -36.33 4.26 7.91
C ALA A 265 -37.03 2.95 7.52
N ILE A 266 -36.38 1.80 7.74
CA ILE A 266 -36.90 0.43 7.52
C ILE A 266 -37.61 -0.04 8.78
#